data_AF-T1B2B4-F1
#
_entry.id   AF-T1B2B4-F1
#
_cell.length_a   1.000
_cell.length_b   1.000
_cell.length_c   1.000
_cell.angle_alpha   90.00
_cell.angle_beta   90.00
_cell.angle_gamma   90.00
#
_symmetry.space_group_name_H-M   'P 1'
#
loop_
_entity.id
_entity.type
_entity.pdbx_description
1 polymer ?
#
loop_
_entity_poly.entity_id
_entity_poly.type
_entity_poly.pdbx_seq_one_letter_code
_entity_poly.pdbx_strand_id
1 'polypeptide(L)'
;AFYISGPWMIREFERQMPAAAWGDWATAPLPGPSGAASNSGIAGGASLVIFRNSRHKAAAWKLIEYLSRPAVQDEFHRLTGDLPPRRSTWTRPDIASDPYAVAFRTQLEHARAVPKIAEYEQIVQEMQTIAARAAWGKLSVAQAAAEMNQRTDAILSERRWILRHGGLR
;
A
#
# COMPACT_ATOMS: atom_id res chain seq x y z
N ALA A 1 2.40 -6.66 -22.43
CA ALA A 1 1.98 -5.34 -21.92
C ALA A 1 1.99 -5.37 -20.39
N PHE A 2 1.99 -4.22 -19.71
CA PHE A 2 2.04 -4.14 -18.24
C PHE A 2 0.97 -3.21 -17.70
N TYR A 3 0.42 -3.56 -16.54
CA TYR A 3 -0.51 -2.72 -15.79
C TYR A 3 -0.09 -2.75 -14.32
N ILE A 4 0.23 -1.58 -13.75
CA ILE A 4 0.71 -1.45 -12.37
C ILE A 4 -0.50 -1.13 -11.48
N SER A 5 -0.86 -2.07 -10.62
CA SER A 5 -2.00 -1.92 -9.71
C SER A 5 -1.82 -2.80 -8.46
N GLY A 6 -2.85 -2.85 -7.61
CA GLY A 6 -2.87 -3.62 -6.38
C GLY A 6 -3.63 -4.95 -6.47
N PRO A 7 -3.72 -5.68 -5.35
CA PRO A 7 -4.23 -7.04 -5.29
C PRO A 7 -5.73 -7.18 -5.62
N TRP A 8 -6.53 -6.13 -5.43
CA TRP A 8 -7.95 -6.12 -5.81
C TRP A 8 -8.16 -6.38 -7.31
N MET A 9 -7.17 -6.06 -8.15
CA MET A 9 -7.26 -6.31 -9.59
C MET A 9 -7.23 -7.78 -9.95
N ILE A 10 -6.69 -8.68 -9.11
CA ILE A 10 -6.75 -10.13 -9.37
C ILE A 10 -8.21 -10.54 -9.56
N ARG A 11 -9.07 -10.14 -8.62
CA ARG A 11 -10.52 -10.43 -8.67
C ARG A 11 -11.23 -9.72 -9.80
N GLU A 12 -10.81 -8.50 -10.11
CA GLU A 12 -11.39 -7.78 -11.25
C GLU A 12 -11.06 -8.46 -12.58
N PHE A 13 -9.83 -8.96 -12.75
CA PHE A 13 -9.44 -9.73 -13.93
C PHE A 13 -10.19 -11.08 -13.98
N GLU A 14 -10.29 -11.83 -12.88
CA GLU A 14 -11.09 -13.06 -12.83
C GLU A 14 -12.56 -12.82 -13.22
N ARG A 15 -13.13 -11.69 -12.82
CA ARG A 15 -14.53 -11.33 -13.09
C ARG A 15 -14.75 -10.84 -14.52
N GLN A 16 -13.86 -10.02 -15.05
CA GLN A 16 -14.05 -9.37 -16.35
C GLN A 16 -13.47 -10.16 -17.53
N MET A 17 -12.45 -10.98 -17.30
CA MET A 17 -11.78 -11.72 -18.37
C MET A 17 -12.48 -13.06 -18.65
N PRO A 18 -12.60 -13.45 -19.93
CA PRO A 18 -13.07 -14.79 -20.26
C PRO A 18 -12.13 -15.84 -19.68
N ALA A 19 -12.68 -16.97 -19.22
CA ALA A 19 -11.92 -18.07 -18.62
C ALA A 19 -10.75 -18.56 -19.51
N ALA A 20 -10.92 -18.49 -20.84
CA ALA A 20 -9.88 -18.86 -21.79
C ALA A 20 -8.61 -17.99 -21.70
N ALA A 21 -8.73 -16.74 -21.22
CA ALA A 21 -7.62 -15.80 -21.11
C ALA A 21 -6.88 -15.88 -19.76
N TRP A 22 -7.30 -16.75 -18.84
CA TRP A 22 -6.71 -16.82 -17.49
C TRP A 22 -5.23 -17.25 -17.50
N GLY A 23 -4.82 -18.02 -18.51
CA GLY A 23 -3.43 -18.40 -18.73
C GLY A 23 -2.56 -17.34 -19.41
N ASP A 24 -3.17 -16.25 -19.90
CA ASP A 24 -2.47 -15.23 -20.71
C ASP A 24 -1.93 -14.07 -19.88
N TRP A 25 -2.20 -14.05 -18.57
CA TRP A 25 -1.73 -13.02 -17.66
C TRP A 25 -1.18 -13.60 -16.37
N ALA A 26 -0.31 -12.84 -15.74
CA ALA A 26 0.30 -13.16 -14.47
C ALA A 26 0.62 -11.88 -13.70
N THR A 27 0.92 -12.03 -12.42
CA THR A 27 1.43 -10.96 -11.56
C THR A 27 2.94 -11.08 -11.43
N ALA A 28 3.64 -9.95 -11.37
CA ALA A 28 5.08 -9.89 -11.09
C ALA A 28 5.36 -8.82 -10.03
N PRO A 29 6.37 -9.02 -9.15
CA PRO A 29 6.81 -7.95 -8.26
C PRO A 29 7.31 -6.74 -9.06
N LEU A 30 7.20 -5.55 -8.48
CA LEU A 30 7.78 -4.36 -9.09
C LEU A 30 9.30 -4.56 -9.33
N PRO A 31 9.84 -4.11 -10.47
CA PRO A 31 11.27 -4.09 -10.68
C PRO A 31 11.91 -3.04 -9.76
N GLY A 32 13.14 -3.31 -9.31
CA GLY A 32 13.97 -2.34 -8.60
C GLY A 32 15.08 -1.76 -9.49
N PRO A 33 15.71 -0.63 -9.08
CA PRO A 33 16.73 0.06 -9.88
C PRO A 33 17.95 -0.79 -10.26
N SER A 34 18.33 -1.76 -9.43
CA SER A 34 19.42 -2.71 -9.64
C SER A 34 18.95 -4.16 -9.74
N GLY A 35 17.68 -4.38 -10.09
CA GLY A 35 17.07 -5.70 -10.24
C GLY A 35 16.03 -6.02 -9.16
N ALA A 36 15.42 -7.21 -9.23
CA ALA A 36 14.28 -7.60 -8.38
C ALA A 36 14.55 -7.49 -6.88
N ALA A 37 15.77 -7.79 -6.42
CA ALA A 37 16.16 -7.70 -5.01
C ALA A 37 16.21 -6.25 -4.47
N SER A 38 16.30 -5.26 -5.36
CA SER A 38 16.27 -3.83 -5.01
C SER A 38 14.87 -3.23 -5.09
N ASN A 39 13.85 -4.06 -5.30
CA ASN A 39 12.48 -3.59 -5.32
C ASN A 39 12.07 -3.02 -3.95
N SER A 40 11.09 -2.14 -3.99
CA SER A 40 10.44 -1.58 -2.83
C SER A 40 8.99 -1.34 -3.19
N GLY A 41 8.10 -1.57 -2.23
CA GLY A 41 6.67 -1.31 -2.37
C GLY A 41 6.20 -0.37 -1.28
N ILE A 42 5.04 0.25 -1.49
CA ILE A 42 4.34 0.96 -0.43
C ILE A 42 3.69 -0.09 0.47
N ALA A 43 3.97 -0.05 1.78
CA ALA A 43 3.23 -0.81 2.78
C ALA A 43 1.87 -0.11 3.03
N GLY A 44 0.96 -0.24 2.07
CA GLY A 44 -0.40 0.30 2.12
C GLY A 44 -1.39 -0.63 2.81
N GLY A 45 -2.68 -0.44 2.52
CA GLY A 45 -3.78 -1.21 3.07
C GLY A 45 -4.50 -0.48 4.21
N ALA A 46 -5.18 -1.24 5.07
CA ALA A 46 -5.95 -0.70 6.19
C ALA A 46 -5.51 -1.34 7.51
N SER A 47 -5.79 -0.64 8.61
CA SER A 47 -5.60 -1.14 9.97
C SER A 47 -6.91 -1.08 10.75
N LEU A 48 -7.12 -2.08 11.61
CA LEU A 48 -8.22 -2.06 12.56
C LEU A 48 -7.81 -1.25 13.80
N VAL A 49 -8.65 -0.30 14.21
CA VAL A 49 -8.39 0.57 15.36
C VAL A 49 -9.56 0.57 16.33
N ILE A 50 -9.27 0.72 17.62
CA ILE A 50 -10.28 0.95 18.65
C ILE A 50 -10.20 2.42 19.06
N PHE A 51 -11.27 3.17 18.80
CA PHE A 51 -11.34 4.57 19.21
C PHE A 51 -11.23 4.71 20.74
N ARG A 52 -10.47 5.71 21.18
CA ARG A 52 -10.20 5.99 22.60
C ARG A 52 -11.48 6.12 23.45
N ASN A 53 -12.55 6.65 22.86
CA ASN A 53 -13.82 6.91 23.55
C ASN A 53 -14.83 5.74 23.45
N SER A 54 -14.43 4.59 22.88
CA SER A 54 -15.32 3.42 22.83
C SER A 54 -15.66 2.93 24.24
N ARG A 55 -16.96 2.66 24.47
CA ARG A 55 -17.48 2.05 25.70
C ARG A 55 -17.30 0.54 25.75
N HIS A 56 -16.95 -0.09 24.61
CA HIS A 56 -16.90 -1.55 24.45
C HIS A 56 -15.54 -2.05 23.96
N LYS A 57 -14.44 -1.50 24.50
CA LYS A 57 -13.06 -1.81 24.06
C LYS A 57 -12.74 -3.31 24.12
N ALA A 58 -13.16 -4.01 25.18
CA ALA A 58 -12.92 -5.44 25.32
C ALA A 58 -13.63 -6.28 24.24
N ALA A 59 -14.87 -5.93 23.89
CA ALA A 59 -15.60 -6.60 22.82
C ALA A 59 -15.00 -6.29 21.44
N ALA A 60 -14.64 -5.02 21.19
CA ALA A 60 -13.96 -4.61 19.96
C ALA A 60 -12.61 -5.34 19.80
N TRP A 61 -11.86 -5.54 20.89
CA TRP A 61 -10.62 -6.30 20.86
C TRP A 61 -10.84 -7.76 20.44
N LYS A 62 -11.88 -8.43 20.98
CA LYS A 62 -12.24 -9.80 20.56
C LYS A 62 -12.54 -9.90 19.07
N LEU A 63 -13.19 -8.88 18.49
CA LEU A 63 -13.43 -8.82 17.04
C LEU A 63 -12.11 -8.68 16.26
N ILE A 64 -11.23 -7.77 16.67
CA ILE A 64 -9.92 -7.59 16.03
C ILE A 64 -9.10 -8.88 16.11
N GLU A 65 -9.11 -9.55 17.27
CA GLU A 65 -8.44 -10.84 17.46
C GLU A 65 -9.00 -11.91 16.52
N TYR A 66 -10.33 -12.02 16.40
CA TYR A 66 -10.98 -12.94 15.46
C TYR A 66 -10.55 -12.67 14.01
N LEU A 67 -10.63 -11.43 13.55
CA LEU A 67 -10.23 -11.01 12.20
C LEU A 67 -8.72 -11.16 11.94
N SER A 68 -7.92 -11.26 13.00
CA SER A 68 -6.48 -11.47 12.91
C SER A 68 -6.08 -12.96 12.86
N ARG A 69 -7.03 -13.90 12.98
CA ARG A 69 -6.73 -15.33 12.91
C ARG A 69 -6.34 -15.71 11.48
N PRO A 70 -5.29 -16.54 11.28
CA PRO A 70 -4.85 -16.92 9.93
C PRO A 70 -5.96 -17.50 9.05
N ALA A 71 -6.82 -18.37 9.59
CA ALA A 71 -7.95 -18.93 8.83
C ALA A 71 -8.96 -17.87 8.37
N VAL A 72 -9.23 -16.86 9.20
CA VAL A 72 -10.16 -15.78 8.86
C VAL A 72 -9.54 -14.85 7.82
N GLN A 73 -8.23 -14.58 7.91
CA GLN A 73 -7.54 -13.78 6.91
C GLN A 73 -7.41 -14.48 5.55
N ASP A 74 -7.22 -15.80 5.55
CA ASP A 74 -7.22 -16.63 4.34
C ASP A 74 -8.59 -16.64 3.67
N GLU A 75 -9.67 -16.79 4.45
CA GLU A 75 -11.03 -16.66 3.92
C GLU A 75 -11.30 -15.24 3.39
N PHE A 76 -10.87 -14.21 4.11
CA PHE A 76 -11.04 -12.82 3.67
C PHE A 76 -10.30 -12.55 2.35
N HIS A 77 -9.07 -13.06 2.22
CA HIS A 77 -8.32 -13.03 0.97
C HIS A 77 -9.07 -13.75 -0.16
N ARG A 78 -9.55 -14.98 0.07
CA ARG A 78 -10.30 -15.76 -0.91
C ARG A 78 -11.57 -15.04 -1.38
N LEU A 79 -12.19 -14.22 -0.53
CA LEU A 79 -13.40 -13.46 -0.88
C LEU A 79 -13.09 -12.18 -1.66
N THR A 80 -12.06 -11.44 -1.26
CA THR A 80 -11.83 -10.04 -1.67
C THR A 80 -10.60 -9.82 -2.54
N GLY A 81 -9.63 -10.74 -2.49
CA GLY A 81 -8.28 -10.55 -3.02
C GLY A 81 -7.34 -9.82 -2.06
N ASP A 82 -7.82 -9.31 -0.91
CA ASP A 82 -6.99 -8.55 0.03
C ASP A 82 -5.88 -9.41 0.62
N LEU A 83 -4.68 -8.84 0.72
CA LEU A 83 -3.47 -9.57 1.11
C LEU A 83 -3.39 -9.75 2.64
N PRO A 84 -3.13 -10.97 3.14
CA PRO A 84 -2.91 -11.18 4.55
C PRO A 84 -1.64 -10.48 5.07
N PRO A 85 -1.71 -9.74 6.19
CA PRO A 85 -0.60 -8.94 6.72
C PRO A 85 0.43 -9.76 7.52
N ARG A 86 0.34 -11.10 7.57
CA ARG A 86 1.22 -11.95 8.38
C ARG A 86 1.66 -13.22 7.66
N ARG A 87 2.93 -13.60 7.86
CA ARG A 87 3.55 -14.78 7.22
C ARG A 87 2.84 -16.09 7.49
N SER A 88 2.26 -16.28 8.68
CA SER A 88 1.56 -17.53 9.03
C SER A 88 0.28 -17.78 8.25
N THR A 89 -0.34 -16.74 7.68
CA THR A 89 -1.48 -16.94 6.77
C THR A 89 -1.00 -17.46 5.41
N TRP A 90 0.16 -16.99 4.94
CA TRP A 90 0.78 -17.40 3.67
C TRP A 90 1.29 -18.85 3.62
N THR A 91 1.22 -19.60 4.72
CA THR A 91 1.52 -21.04 4.75
C THR A 91 0.27 -21.90 4.57
N ARG A 92 -0.92 -21.29 4.43
CA ARG A 92 -2.18 -22.01 4.27
C ARG A 92 -2.38 -22.46 2.82
N PRO A 93 -3.03 -23.61 2.57
CA PRO A 93 -3.10 -24.22 1.24
C PRO A 93 -3.68 -23.28 0.17
N ASP A 94 -4.81 -22.61 0.48
CA ASP A 94 -5.54 -21.79 -0.48
C ASP A 94 -4.65 -20.68 -1.04
N ILE A 95 -4.18 -19.75 -0.19
CA ILE A 95 -3.30 -18.66 -0.62
C ILE A 95 -1.91 -19.13 -1.08
N ALA A 96 -1.38 -20.23 -0.56
CA ALA A 96 -0.08 -20.75 -1.01
C ALA A 96 -0.14 -21.33 -2.43
N SER A 97 -1.33 -21.75 -2.86
CA SER A 97 -1.57 -22.30 -4.20
C SER A 97 -2.02 -21.26 -5.22
N ASP A 98 -2.35 -20.03 -4.81
CA ASP A 98 -2.76 -18.97 -5.71
C ASP A 98 -1.56 -18.44 -6.53
N PRO A 99 -1.51 -18.70 -7.84
CA PRO A 99 -0.39 -18.29 -8.68
C PRO A 99 -0.27 -16.76 -8.83
N TYR A 100 -1.35 -16.01 -8.60
CA TYR A 100 -1.39 -14.56 -8.68
C TYR A 100 -0.99 -13.89 -7.35
N ALA A 101 -1.05 -14.61 -6.23
CA ALA A 101 -0.69 -14.05 -4.92
C ALA A 101 0.83 -14.10 -4.63
N VAL A 102 1.59 -14.99 -5.28
CA VAL A 102 3.03 -15.22 -5.03
C VAL A 102 3.87 -13.95 -5.24
N ALA A 103 3.57 -13.18 -6.29
CA ALA A 103 4.27 -11.94 -6.58
C ALA A 103 4.05 -10.89 -5.47
N PHE A 104 2.82 -10.79 -4.97
CA PHE A 104 2.48 -9.90 -3.86
C PHE A 104 3.17 -10.32 -2.56
N ARG A 105 3.21 -11.62 -2.25
CA ARG A 105 3.97 -12.15 -1.11
C ARG A 105 5.42 -11.72 -1.14
N THR A 106 6.06 -11.90 -2.31
CA THR A 106 7.46 -11.50 -2.51
C THR A 106 7.62 -10.00 -2.28
N GLN A 107 6.74 -9.18 -2.85
CA GLN A 107 6.80 -7.73 -2.71
C GLN A 107 6.54 -7.24 -1.27
N LEU A 108 5.70 -7.93 -0.50
CA LEU A 108 5.42 -7.58 0.90
C LEU A 108 6.64 -7.69 1.81
N GLU A 109 7.60 -8.58 1.51
CA GLU A 109 8.85 -8.71 2.26
C GLU A 109 9.77 -7.48 2.09
N HIS A 110 9.56 -6.70 1.02
CA HIS A 110 10.34 -5.50 0.71
C HIS A 110 9.55 -4.20 0.89
N ALA A 111 8.28 -4.28 1.29
CA ALA A 111 7.43 -3.11 1.45
C ALA A 111 7.94 -2.19 2.58
N ARG A 112 7.87 -0.88 2.34
CA ARG A 112 8.30 0.16 3.29
C ARG A 112 7.11 1.00 3.72
N ALA A 113 7.06 1.31 5.01
CA ALA A 113 6.10 2.27 5.53
C ALA A 113 6.41 3.66 4.97
N VAL A 114 5.35 4.39 4.67
CA VAL A 114 5.42 5.81 4.32
C VAL A 114 5.81 6.65 5.56
N PRO A 115 6.33 7.88 5.36
CA PRO A 115 6.52 8.84 6.45
C PRO A 115 5.27 8.98 7.34
N LYS A 116 5.43 8.75 8.64
CA LYS A 116 4.34 8.74 9.63
C LYS A 116 4.02 10.15 10.13
N ILE A 117 3.55 10.99 9.22
CA ILE A 117 3.18 12.38 9.49
C ILE A 117 1.73 12.62 9.03
N ALA A 118 1.02 13.51 9.70
CA ALA A 118 -0.39 13.78 9.40
C ALA A 118 -0.55 14.40 8.00
N GLU A 119 0.47 15.14 7.58
CA GLU A 119 0.53 15.89 6.33
C GLU A 119 0.88 15.00 5.12
N TYR A 120 1.14 13.70 5.32
CA TYR A 120 1.66 12.81 4.27
C TYR A 120 0.74 12.76 3.04
N GLU A 121 -0.57 12.62 3.24
CA GLU A 121 -1.53 12.57 2.14
C GLU A 121 -1.55 13.86 1.31
N GLN A 122 -1.46 15.02 1.98
CA GLN A 122 -1.39 16.31 1.30
C GLN A 122 -0.11 16.43 0.46
N ILE A 123 1.03 15.95 1.00
CA ILE A 123 2.30 15.93 0.27
C ILE A 123 2.21 15.05 -0.99
N VAL A 124 1.65 13.84 -0.88
CA VAL A 124 1.54 12.93 -2.03
C VAL A 124 0.62 13.49 -3.12
N GLN A 125 -0.48 14.17 -2.76
CA GLN A 125 -1.36 14.81 -3.74
C GLN A 125 -0.66 15.92 -4.54
N GLU A 126 0.13 16.75 -3.87
CA GLU A 126 0.95 17.78 -4.53
C GLU A 126 2.02 17.14 -5.42
N MET A 127 2.69 16.09 -4.94
CA MET A 127 3.66 15.34 -5.73
C MET A 127 3.04 14.75 -7.00
N GLN A 128 1.85 14.14 -6.92
CA GLN A 128 1.15 13.59 -8.09
C GLN A 128 0.83 14.66 -9.12
N THR A 129 0.35 15.82 -8.67
CA THR A 129 0.00 16.95 -9.56
C THR A 129 1.24 17.50 -10.28
N ILE A 130 2.35 17.67 -9.56
CA ILE A 130 3.60 18.16 -10.13
C ILE A 130 4.23 17.11 -11.07
N ALA A 131 4.21 15.84 -10.67
CA ALA A 131 4.71 14.73 -11.49
C ALA A 131 3.95 14.62 -12.82
N ALA A 132 2.61 14.80 -12.79
CA ALA A 132 1.81 14.85 -14.01
C ALA A 132 2.26 15.99 -14.93
N ARG A 133 2.48 17.20 -14.40
CA ARG A 133 2.98 18.34 -15.19
C ARG A 133 4.33 18.04 -15.84
N ALA A 134 5.24 17.36 -15.13
CA ALA A 134 6.51 16.92 -15.69
C ALA A 134 6.32 15.89 -16.81
N ALA A 135 5.45 14.89 -16.61
CA ALA A 135 5.12 13.89 -17.62
C ALA A 135 4.51 14.50 -18.90
N TRP A 136 3.74 15.58 -18.76
CA TRP A 136 3.20 16.38 -19.87
C TRP A 136 4.20 17.37 -20.48
N GLY A 137 5.47 17.37 -20.06
CA GLY A 137 6.51 18.27 -20.57
C GLY A 137 6.35 19.74 -20.16
N LYS A 138 5.48 20.05 -19.20
CA LYS A 138 5.26 21.43 -18.68
C LYS A 138 6.36 21.88 -17.73
N LEU A 139 7.09 20.94 -17.15
CA LEU A 139 8.23 21.16 -16.25
C LEU A 139 9.34 20.18 -16.63
N SER A 140 10.60 20.61 -16.52
CA SER A 140 11.72 19.68 -16.48
C SER A 140 11.71 18.87 -15.18
N VAL A 141 12.40 17.73 -15.16
CA VAL A 141 12.55 16.91 -13.94
C VAL A 141 13.14 17.73 -12.78
N ALA A 142 14.14 18.57 -13.06
CA ALA A 142 14.76 19.43 -12.06
C ALA A 142 13.79 20.48 -11.51
N GLN A 143 12.97 21.10 -12.39
CA GLN A 143 11.95 22.05 -11.96
C GLN A 143 10.85 21.39 -11.13
N ALA A 144 10.40 20.21 -11.55
CA ALA A 144 9.41 19.43 -10.81
C ALA A 144 9.91 19.06 -9.40
N ALA A 145 11.16 18.58 -9.29
CA ALA A 145 11.76 18.25 -8.00
C ALA A 145 11.89 19.48 -7.08
N ALA A 146 12.32 20.62 -7.63
CA ALA A 146 12.40 21.87 -6.87
C ALA A 146 11.02 22.33 -6.38
N GLU A 147 10.00 22.27 -7.25
CA GLU A 147 8.63 22.66 -6.89
C GLU A 147 8.03 21.71 -5.84
N MET A 148 8.26 20.39 -5.95
CA MET A 148 7.82 19.40 -4.95
C MET A 148 8.43 19.69 -3.57
N ASN A 149 9.72 19.99 -3.52
CA ASN A 149 10.39 20.36 -2.26
C ASN A 149 9.80 21.63 -1.66
N GLN A 150 9.65 22.69 -2.46
CA GLN A 150 9.08 23.95 -1.99
C GLN A 150 7.66 23.77 -1.42
N ARG A 151 6.80 23.01 -2.10
CA ARG A 151 5.43 22.75 -1.61
C ARG A 151 5.40 21.89 -0.36
N THR A 152 6.22 20.84 -0.32
CA THR A 152 6.39 19.99 0.86
C THR A 152 6.87 20.82 2.05
N ASP A 153 7.80 21.75 1.83
CA ASP A 153 8.25 22.66 2.86
C ASP A 153 7.15 23.60 3.33
N ALA A 154 6.34 24.16 2.44
CA ALA A 154 5.21 25.00 2.87
C ALA A 154 4.23 24.20 3.74
N ILE A 155 3.89 22.98 3.35
CA ILE A 155 2.99 22.08 4.10
C ILE A 155 3.56 21.79 5.50
N LEU A 156 4.85 21.50 5.60
CA LEU A 156 5.50 21.13 6.86
C LEU A 156 5.88 22.34 7.74
N SER A 157 5.52 23.56 7.34
CA SER A 157 5.94 24.80 8.02
C SER A 157 5.49 24.85 9.49
N GLU A 158 4.21 24.59 9.76
CA GLU A 158 3.64 24.56 11.11
C GLU A 158 4.27 23.45 11.95
N ARG A 159 4.34 22.22 11.42
CA ARG A 159 4.99 21.09 12.10
C ARG A 159 6.42 21.42 12.53
N ARG A 160 7.21 22.01 11.64
CA ARG A 160 8.60 22.42 11.94
C ARG A 160 8.68 23.55 12.95
N TRP A 161 7.69 24.45 12.96
CA TRP A 161 7.60 25.47 13.98
C TRP A 161 7.32 24.85 15.35
N ILE A 162 6.32 23.96 15.45
CA ILE A 162 5.95 23.24 16.69
C ILE A 162 7.15 22.47 17.25
N LEU A 163 7.83 21.67 16.41
CA LEU A 163 8.99 20.87 16.81
C LEU A 163 10.14 21.72 17.36
N ARG A 164 10.37 22.91 16.79
CA ARG A 164 11.43 23.83 17.26
C ARG A 164 11.11 24.51 18.58
N HIS A 165 9.84 24.63 18.94
CA HIS A 165 9.38 25.30 20.16
C HIS A 165 8.95 24.31 21.25
N GLY A 166 9.50 23.09 21.23
CA GLY A 166 9.28 22.07 22.27
C GLY A 166 7.94 21.33 22.18
N GLY A 167 7.27 21.39 21.03
CA GLY A 167 5.99 20.74 20.80
C GLY A 167 6.09 19.38 20.07
N LEU A 168 5.05 18.57 20.28
CA LEU A 168 4.89 17.12 20.08
C LEU A 168 5.48 16.27 21.23
N ARG A 169 4.86 16.36 22.42
CA ARG A 169 4.87 15.29 23.42
C ARG A 169 3.83 14.23 23.06
#